data_AF-A0A944ZTW2-F1
#
_entry.id   AF-A0A944ZTW2-F1
#
_cell.length_a   1.000
_cell.length_b   1.000
_cell.length_c   1.000
_cell.angle_alpha   90.00
_cell.angle_beta   90.00
_cell.angle_gamma   90.00
#
_symmetry.space_group_name_H-M   'P 1'
#
loop_
_entity.id
_entity.type
_entity.pdbx_description
1 polymer ?
#
loop_
_entity_poly.entity_id
_entity_poly.type
_entity_poly.pdbx_seq_one_letter_code
_entity_poly.pdbx_strand_id
1 'polypeptide(L)'
;MNSQSHPILIELSQQLPETSKACKYIRGAENFSQVVTQAQEEFSCLCDLDADRGNGFTGSTQLAENGYENYLKDMDDDDRLRLMGTLKLIIELAEELAEE
;
A
#
# COMPACT_ATOMS: atom_id res chain seq x y z
N MET A 1 9.60 -15.81 -18.23
CA MET A 1 8.34 -15.06 -18.18
C MET A 1 8.67 -13.77 -17.46
N ASN A 2 8.45 -12.60 -18.08
CA ASN A 2 8.75 -11.34 -17.41
C ASN A 2 7.76 -11.16 -16.27
N SER A 3 8.26 -11.09 -15.04
CA SER A 3 7.52 -10.90 -13.78
C SER A 3 6.94 -9.48 -13.66
N GLN A 4 6.33 -8.98 -14.72
CA GLN A 4 5.78 -7.64 -14.81
C GLN A 4 4.30 -7.71 -14.47
N SER A 5 3.97 -7.40 -13.22
CA SER A 5 2.63 -7.05 -12.73
C SER A 5 1.53 -8.09 -12.98
N HIS A 6 1.10 -8.79 -11.92
CA HIS A 6 0.00 -9.76 -12.01
C HIS A 6 -1.34 -9.05 -12.28
N PRO A 7 -2.18 -9.50 -13.24
CA PRO A 7 -3.42 -8.80 -13.61
C PRO A 7 -4.37 -8.50 -12.45
N ILE A 8 -4.48 -9.42 -11.49
CA ILE A 8 -5.33 -9.22 -10.30
C ILE A 8 -4.76 -8.12 -9.40
N LEU A 9 -3.44 -8.05 -9.22
CA LEU A 9 -2.81 -6.97 -8.46
C LEU A 9 -3.04 -5.62 -9.15
N ILE A 10 -2.97 -5.57 -10.48
CA ILE A 10 -3.27 -4.35 -11.25
C ILE A 10 -4.71 -3.88 -10.98
N GLU A 11 -5.68 -4.80 -10.99
CA GLU A 11 -7.08 -4.46 -10.70
C GLU A 11 -7.24 -3.94 -9.27
N LEU A 12 -6.66 -4.62 -8.27
CA LEU A 12 -6.69 -4.17 -6.88
C LEU A 12 -6.02 -2.80 -6.69
N SER A 13 -4.94 -2.51 -7.44
CA SER A 13 -4.23 -1.22 -7.35
C SER A 13 -5.08 -0.03 -7.76
N GLN A 14 -6.17 -0.23 -8.52
CA GLN A 14 -7.11 0.84 -8.89
C GLN A 14 -7.92 1.34 -7.70
N GLN A 15 -7.99 0.54 -6.62
CA GLN A 15 -8.65 0.92 -5.37
C GLN A 15 -7.69 1.65 -4.40
N LEU A 16 -6.41 1.77 -4.75
CA LEU A 16 -5.45 2.60 -4.03
C LEU A 16 -5.39 4.00 -4.65
N PRO A 17 -4.97 5.03 -3.88
CA PRO A 17 -4.60 6.30 -4.47
C PRO A 17 -3.52 6.11 -5.53
N GLU A 18 -3.69 6.68 -6.73
CA GLU A 18 -2.72 6.51 -7.83
C GLU A 18 -1.32 7.06 -7.49
N THR A 19 -1.28 8.03 -6.57
CA THR A 19 -0.05 8.60 -6.05
C THR A 19 0.68 7.69 -5.08
N SER A 20 0.01 6.66 -4.54
CA SER A 20 0.58 5.77 -3.55
C SER A 20 1.74 4.94 -4.09
N LYS A 21 2.70 4.65 -3.23
CA LYS A 21 3.89 3.91 -3.58
C LYS A 21 3.59 2.44 -3.85
N ALA A 22 2.71 1.80 -3.08
CA ALA A 22 2.21 0.47 -3.39
C ALA A 22 1.53 0.39 -4.78
N CYS A 23 0.71 1.38 -5.15
CA CYS A 23 0.09 1.44 -6.49
C CYS A 23 1.16 1.51 -7.60
N LYS A 24 2.17 2.37 -7.41
CA LYS A 24 3.29 2.50 -8.34
C LYS A 24 4.12 1.22 -8.45
N TYR A 25 4.41 0.56 -7.33
CA TYR A 25 5.17 -0.69 -7.32
C TYR A 25 4.44 -1.81 -8.06
N ILE A 26 3.13 -1.96 -7.84
CA ILE A 26 2.31 -2.97 -8.54
C ILE A 26 2.33 -2.75 -10.06
N ARG A 27 2.22 -1.50 -10.49
CA ARG A 27 2.18 -1.12 -11.92
C ARG A 27 3.58 -0.95 -12.54
N GLY A 28 4.62 -1.08 -11.73
CA GLY A 28 6.00 -0.79 -12.06
C GLY A 28 6.81 -2.04 -12.43
N ALA A 29 8.10 -1.99 -12.11
CA ALA A 29 9.05 -3.07 -12.36
C ALA A 29 9.46 -3.81 -11.09
N GLU A 30 8.89 -3.41 -9.96
CA GLU A 30 9.14 -3.99 -8.65
C GLU A 30 8.62 -5.43 -8.57
N ASN A 31 9.37 -6.28 -7.86
CA ASN A 31 8.97 -7.67 -7.66
C ASN A 31 7.91 -7.79 -6.55
N PHE A 32 7.27 -8.95 -6.46
CA PHE A 32 6.19 -9.18 -5.50
C PHE A 32 6.64 -9.00 -4.05
N SER A 33 7.86 -9.40 -3.66
CA SER A 33 8.36 -9.16 -2.30
C SER A 33 8.50 -7.67 -1.96
N GLN A 34 8.88 -6.83 -2.93
CA GLN A 34 8.92 -5.38 -2.77
C GLN A 34 7.51 -4.78 -2.65
N VAL A 35 6.55 -5.29 -3.42
CA VAL A 35 5.12 -4.92 -3.30
C VAL A 35 4.60 -5.26 -1.90
N VAL A 36 4.86 -6.48 -1.41
CA VAL A 36 4.47 -6.93 -0.06
C VAL A 36 5.03 -5.98 1.00
N THR A 37 6.34 -5.74 0.96
CA THR A 37 7.02 -4.90 1.95
C THR A 37 6.41 -3.49 2.01
N GLN A 38 6.18 -2.88 0.84
CA GLN A 38 5.61 -1.54 0.76
C GLN A 38 4.14 -1.51 1.21
N ALA A 39 3.33 -2.50 0.81
CA ALA A 39 1.92 -2.58 1.20
C ALA A 39 1.77 -2.84 2.71
N GLN A 40 2.63 -3.67 3.31
CA GLN A 40 2.65 -3.91 4.77
C GLN A 40 3.02 -2.65 5.56
N GLU A 41 3.98 -1.86 5.07
CA GLU A 41 4.36 -0.58 5.67
C GLU A 41 3.17 0.39 5.69
N GLU A 42 2.53 0.57 4.53
CA GLU A 42 1.37 1.46 4.36
C GLU A 42 0.18 0.98 5.19
N PHE A 43 -0.12 -0.32 5.19
CA PHE A 43 -1.16 -0.93 6.00
C PHE A 43 -0.93 -0.67 7.50
N SER A 44 0.31 -0.88 7.97
CA SER A 44 0.66 -0.66 9.37
C SER A 44 0.48 0.80 9.79
N CYS A 45 0.78 1.74 8.89
CA CYS A 45 0.56 3.17 9.14
C CYS A 45 -0.93 3.54 9.17
N LEU A 46 -1.77 2.89 8.36
CA LEU A 46 -3.23 3.11 8.37
C LEU A 46 -3.89 2.54 9.64
N CYS A 47 -3.38 1.42 10.15
CA CYS A 47 -3.81 0.85 11.43
C CYS A 47 -3.64 1.85 12.59
N ASP A 48 -2.51 2.56 12.61
CA ASP A 48 -2.20 3.56 13.63
C ASP A 48 -1.46 4.76 13.01
N LEU A 49 -2.23 5.83 12.77
CA LEU A 49 -1.75 7.06 12.14
C LEU A 49 -0.82 7.87 13.05
N ASP A 50 -0.89 7.66 14.37
CA ASP A 50 -0.12 8.38 15.37
C ASP A 50 1.08 7.57 15.89
N ALA A 51 1.16 6.28 15.51
CA ALA A 51 2.29 5.42 15.85
C ALA A 51 3.62 6.06 15.44
N ASP A 52 4.56 6.09 16.37
CA ASP A 52 5.95 6.49 16.11
C ASP A 52 6.61 5.46 15.18
N ARG A 53 7.01 5.91 14.00
CA ARG A 53 7.73 5.14 12.99
C ARG A 53 9.24 5.38 13.07
N GLY A 54 9.70 6.10 14.10
CA GLY A 54 11.07 6.47 14.33
C GLY A 54 11.40 7.86 13.78
N ASN A 55 12.48 8.44 14.29
CA ASN A 55 12.97 9.78 13.88
C ASN A 55 11.92 10.91 13.99
N GLY A 56 10.89 10.74 14.82
CA GLY A 56 9.81 11.72 14.99
C GLY A 56 8.72 11.67 13.92
N PHE A 57 8.70 10.64 13.06
CA PHE A 57 7.66 10.45 12.07
C PHE A 57 6.49 9.65 12.66
N THR A 58 5.28 10.13 12.42
CA THR A 58 4.04 9.38 12.68
C THR A 58 3.65 8.53 11.48
N GLY A 59 2.75 7.55 11.66
CA GLY A 59 2.16 6.78 10.56
C GLY A 59 1.54 7.66 9.47
N SER A 60 0.84 8.74 9.86
CA SER A 60 0.28 9.74 8.94
C SER A 60 1.35 10.49 8.14
N THR A 61 2.47 10.85 8.76
CA THR A 61 3.57 11.53 8.06
C THR A 61 4.22 10.58 7.05
N GLN A 62 4.46 9.32 7.45
CA GLN A 62 5.00 8.28 6.57
C GLN A 62 4.07 7.99 5.38
N LEU A 63 2.75 7.94 5.60
CA LEU A 63 1.77 7.78 4.54
C LEU A 63 1.77 8.96 3.56
N ALA A 64 1.91 10.20 4.06
CA ALA A 64 2.03 11.37 3.19
C ALA A 64 3.25 11.25 2.26
N GLU A 65 4.41 10.84 2.79
CA GLU A 65 5.62 10.57 1.98
C GLU A 65 5.42 9.44 0.97
N ASN A 66 4.64 8.42 1.33
CA ASN A 66 4.25 7.32 0.44
C ASN A 66 3.14 7.71 -0.55
N GLY A 67 2.72 8.98 -0.59
CA GLY A 67 1.80 9.51 -1.60
C GLY A 67 0.33 9.53 -1.22
N TYR A 68 0.00 9.40 0.07
CA TYR A 68 -1.37 9.49 0.58
C TYR A 68 -1.78 10.90 1.01
N GLU A 69 -0.97 11.94 0.77
CA GLU A 69 -1.22 13.29 1.29
C GLU A 69 -2.64 13.82 0.99
N ASN A 70 -3.12 13.65 -0.24
CA ASN A 70 -4.47 14.07 -0.60
C ASN A 70 -5.55 13.19 0.02
N TYR A 71 -5.29 11.89 0.11
CA TYR A 71 -6.21 10.94 0.72
C TYR A 71 -6.41 11.27 2.21
N LEU A 72 -5.32 11.51 2.94
CA LEU A 72 -5.35 11.80 4.38
C LEU A 72 -6.14 13.07 4.75
N LYS A 73 -6.29 14.04 3.83
CA LYS A 73 -7.02 15.28 4.09
C LYS A 73 -8.53 15.08 4.16
N ASP A 74 -9.05 14.18 3.33
CA ASP A 74 -10.48 13.97 3.13
C ASP A 74 -10.96 12.59 3.64
N MET A 75 -10.03 11.74 4.12
CA MET A 75 -10.31 10.38 4.59
C MET A 75 -11.18 10.37 5.85
N ASP A 76 -12.29 9.65 5.77
CA ASP A 76 -13.06 9.21 6.94
C ASP A 76 -12.67 7.78 7.38
N ASP A 77 -13.29 7.30 8.46
CA ASP A 77 -13.01 5.97 9.00
C ASP A 77 -13.43 4.83 8.04
N ASP A 78 -14.48 5.00 7.25
CA ASP A 78 -14.97 3.98 6.31
C ASP A 78 -14.04 3.86 5.10
N ASP A 79 -13.57 5.00 4.59
CA ASP A 79 -12.55 5.07 3.54
C ASP A 79 -11.24 4.47 4.05
N ARG A 80 -10.81 4.81 5.28
CA ARG A 80 -9.63 4.19 5.90
C ARG A 80 -9.77 2.66 5.96
N LEU A 81 -10.91 2.16 6.45
CA LEU A 81 -11.16 0.73 6.57
C LEU A 81 -11.17 0.02 5.20
N ARG A 82 -11.78 0.64 4.18
CA ARG A 82 -11.78 0.11 2.81
C ARG A 82 -10.36 0.00 2.26
N LEU A 83 -9.55 1.03 2.43
CA LEU A 83 -8.17 1.06 1.96
C LEU A 83 -7.31 0.01 2.67
N MET A 84 -7.47 -0.13 3.99
CA MET A 84 -6.81 -1.19 4.76
C MET A 84 -7.19 -2.58 4.25
N GLY A 85 -8.47 -2.82 3.96
CA GLY A 85 -8.94 -4.07 3.36
C GLY A 85 -8.30 -4.36 2.01
N THR A 86 -8.27 -3.36 1.12
CA THR A 86 -7.60 -3.47 -0.19
C THR A 86 -6.12 -3.82 -0.03
N LEU A 87 -5.40 -3.12 0.84
CA LEU A 87 -3.97 -3.39 1.07
C LEU A 87 -3.75 -4.80 1.64
N LYS A 88 -4.63 -5.28 2.52
CA LYS A 88 -4.54 -6.64 3.06
C LYS A 88 -4.66 -7.70 1.97
N LEU A 89 -5.60 -7.54 1.04
CA LEU A 89 -5.76 -8.43 -0.12
C LEU A 89 -4.54 -8.39 -1.05
N ILE A 90 -3.98 -7.19 -1.28
CA ILE A 90 -2.75 -7.02 -2.07
C ILE A 90 -1.58 -7.75 -1.42
N ILE A 91 -1.41 -7.62 -0.10
CA ILE A 91 -0.35 -8.29 0.66
C ILE A 91 -0.46 -9.80 0.49
N GLU A 92 -1.63 -10.37 0.79
CA GLU A 92 -1.85 -11.83 0.73
C GLU A 92 -1.58 -12.38 -0.66
N LEU A 93 -2.12 -11.74 -1.70
CA LEU A 93 -1.91 -12.20 -3.08
C LEU A 93 -0.45 -12.03 -3.54
N ALA A 94 0.20 -10.93 -3.17
CA ALA A 94 1.60 -10.71 -3.54
C ALA A 94 2.56 -11.63 -2.77
N GLU A 95 2.22 -12.04 -1.54
CA GLU A 95 2.95 -13.07 -0.79
C GLU A 95 2.84 -14.43 -1.50
N GLU A 96 1.63 -14.86 -1.86
CA GLU A 96 1.42 -16.10 -2.62
C GLU A 96 2.21 -16.11 -3.94
N LEU A 97 2.18 -15.01 -4.69
CA LEU A 97 2.90 -14.88 -5.96
C LEU A 97 4.42 -14.78 -5.79
N ALA A 98 4.92 -14.39 -4.62
CA ALA A 98 6.36 -14.33 -4.35
C ALA A 98 6.95 -15.70 -3.95
N GLU A 99 6.11 -16.63 -3.50
CA GLU A 99 6.48 -18.00 -3.15
C GLU A 99 6.55 -18.93 -4.38
N GLU A 100 6.01 -18.52 -5.53
CA GLU A 100 6.06 -19.22 -6.83
C GLU A 100 7.32 -18.90 -7.66
#